data_AF-A0A9Q9ARD4-F1
#
_entry.id   AF-A0A9Q9ARD4-F1
#
_cell.length_a   1.000
_cell.length_b   1.000
_cell.length_c   1.000
_cell.angle_alpha   90.00
_cell.angle_beta   90.00
_cell.angle_gamma   90.00
#
_symmetry.space_group_name_H-M   'P 1'
#
loop_
_entity.id
_entity.type
_entity.pdbx_description
1 polymer ?
#
loop_
_entity_poly.entity_id
_entity_poly.type
_entity_poly.pdbx_seq_one_letter_code
_entity_poly.pdbx_strand_id
1 'polypeptide(L)'
;MSLRGKTALITGGGAWPKKAHISLCITTHRQAKTKRLGLKDELSKAHGDLAVSIHQGDLTTGAAVEKLFQDAVAKHGKLDIVVNTVGMVLKKPIVEISEDEYDTMFAINSKAAFLILTEAAKVVQDGGKIITIVTALLAAFTGFYPQESKEAVEFHKSMAMENRLTNVADIAPIVTFLCTSGQWMTGQTIFANGGYTTR
;
A
#
# COMPACT_ATOMS: atom_id res chain seq x y z
N MET A 1 -14.06 -17.48 0.17
CA MET A 1 -15.02 -16.61 -0.55
C MET A 1 -14.41 -16.08 -1.83
N SER A 2 -15.23 -15.63 -2.80
CA SER A 2 -14.75 -14.98 -4.03
C SER A 2 -14.69 -13.46 -3.89
N LEU A 3 -13.82 -12.79 -4.65
CA LEU A 3 -13.77 -11.33 -4.77
C LEU A 3 -14.69 -10.78 -5.86
N ARG A 4 -15.40 -11.66 -6.58
CA ARG A 4 -16.37 -11.25 -7.60
C ARG A 4 -17.47 -10.39 -6.98
N GLY A 5 -17.73 -9.23 -7.57
CA GLY A 5 -18.74 -8.28 -7.07
C GLY A 5 -18.34 -7.54 -5.79
N LYS A 6 -17.06 -7.62 -5.38
CA LYS A 6 -16.50 -6.81 -4.31
C LYS A 6 -15.87 -5.54 -4.87
N THR A 7 -16.00 -4.44 -4.13
CA THR A 7 -15.32 -3.18 -4.47
C THR A 7 -14.15 -2.96 -3.52
N ALA A 8 -12.98 -2.68 -4.06
CA ALA A 8 -11.76 -2.47 -3.28
C ALA A 8 -11.12 -1.10 -3.56
N LEU A 9 -10.78 -0.37 -2.52
CA LEU A 9 -10.06 0.90 -2.56
C LEU A 9 -8.58 0.68 -2.22
N ILE A 10 -7.65 0.90 -3.16
CA ILE A 10 -6.20 0.76 -2.90
C ILE A 10 -5.51 2.12 -3.01
N THR A 11 -4.98 2.63 -1.91
CA THR A 11 -4.23 3.89 -1.86
C THR A 11 -2.72 3.63 -1.96
N GLY A 12 -1.94 4.56 -2.52
CA GLY A 12 -0.47 4.48 -2.58
C GLY A 12 0.12 3.88 -3.87
N GLY A 13 -0.70 3.61 -4.89
CA GLY A 13 -0.29 2.94 -6.14
C GLY A 13 0.50 3.78 -7.14
N GLY A 14 1.21 4.84 -6.72
CA GLY A 14 1.97 5.72 -7.63
C GLY A 14 3.35 6.08 -7.11
N ALA A 15 4.41 5.76 -7.88
CA ALA A 15 5.72 6.35 -7.69
C ALA A 15 5.75 7.75 -8.33
N TRP A 16 5.99 8.81 -7.56
CA TRP A 16 6.24 10.17 -8.09
C TRP A 16 7.18 11.00 -7.18
N PRO A 17 7.93 11.99 -7.71
CA PRO A 17 8.99 12.70 -7.00
C PRO A 17 8.44 13.86 -6.13
N LYS A 18 9.00 13.97 -4.92
CA LYS A 18 9.18 15.10 -4.00
C LYS A 18 8.15 16.23 -3.80
N LYS A 19 7.08 16.48 -4.59
CA LYS A 19 6.20 17.67 -4.33
C LYS A 19 4.70 17.57 -4.67
N ALA A 20 4.16 16.39 -4.89
CA ALA A 20 2.71 16.23 -5.02
C ALA A 20 2.33 14.82 -4.59
N HIS A 21 1.47 14.71 -3.60
CA HIS A 21 1.04 13.42 -3.09
C HIS A 21 0.23 12.68 -4.17
N ILE A 22 -0.12 11.42 -3.89
CA ILE A 22 -1.31 10.67 -4.39
C ILE A 22 -1.16 9.72 -5.55
N SER A 23 -1.67 8.51 -5.31
CA SER A 23 -2.65 7.91 -6.21
C SER A 23 -3.48 6.78 -5.63
N LEU A 24 -4.74 6.74 -6.05
CA LEU A 24 -5.73 5.71 -5.71
C LEU A 24 -6.04 4.83 -6.92
N CYS A 25 -6.04 3.52 -6.70
CA CYS A 25 -6.47 2.50 -7.65
C CYS A 25 -7.60 1.66 -7.02
N ILE A 26 -8.75 1.55 -7.69
CA ILE A 26 -9.77 0.54 -7.32
C ILE A 26 -9.46 -0.69 -8.16
N THR A 27 -9.00 -1.78 -7.54
CA THR A 27 -8.66 -3.04 -8.25
C THR A 27 -9.32 -4.24 -7.61
N THR A 28 -9.89 -5.12 -8.43
CA THR A 28 -10.09 -6.53 -8.08
C THR A 28 -9.14 -7.38 -8.93
N HIS A 29 -7.95 -7.73 -8.39
CA HIS A 29 -6.96 -8.72 -8.89
C HIS A 29 -6.42 -8.57 -10.34
N ARG A 30 -5.14 -8.74 -10.71
CA ARG A 30 -3.85 -9.11 -10.08
C ARG A 30 -2.72 -8.36 -10.86
N GLN A 31 -1.74 -7.83 -10.13
CA GLN A 31 -0.37 -7.38 -10.53
C GLN A 31 -0.09 -6.70 -11.90
N ALA A 32 0.48 -5.49 -11.85
CA ALA A 32 1.46 -5.03 -12.83
C ALA A 32 2.47 -4.03 -12.21
N LYS A 33 3.76 -4.18 -12.56
CA LYS A 33 4.80 -3.16 -12.38
C LYS A 33 4.72 -2.22 -13.59
N THR A 34 4.25 -0.98 -13.45
CA THR A 34 4.34 -0.04 -14.59
C THR A 34 4.42 1.44 -14.22
N LYS A 35 5.32 2.13 -14.93
CA LYS A 35 5.35 3.60 -15.08
C LYS A 35 4.03 4.07 -15.68
N ARG A 36 3.54 5.21 -15.20
CA ARG A 36 2.11 5.38 -14.93
C ARG A 36 1.35 6.26 -15.94
N LEU A 37 1.45 5.91 -17.22
CA LEU A 37 0.46 6.23 -18.25
C LEU A 37 0.00 4.87 -18.81
N GLY A 38 -1.22 4.43 -18.46
CA GLY A 38 -1.78 3.17 -18.99
C GLY A 38 -2.34 2.17 -17.97
N LEU A 39 -2.22 2.38 -16.64
CA LEU A 39 -2.70 1.41 -15.64
C LEU A 39 -4.19 1.06 -15.80
N LYS A 40 -5.02 2.06 -16.10
CA LYS A 40 -6.45 1.83 -16.38
C LYS A 40 -6.62 0.95 -17.63
N ASP A 41 -5.89 1.23 -18.69
CA ASP A 41 -5.95 0.49 -19.94
C ASP A 41 -5.38 -0.93 -19.81
N GLU A 42 -4.33 -1.11 -19.02
CA GLU A 42 -3.75 -2.42 -18.67
C GLU A 42 -4.73 -3.27 -17.88
N LEU A 43 -5.36 -2.70 -16.84
CA LEU A 43 -6.38 -3.38 -16.05
C LEU A 43 -7.60 -3.71 -16.89
N SER A 44 -8.09 -2.79 -17.71
CA SER A 44 -9.22 -3.04 -18.61
C SER A 44 -8.89 -4.05 -19.71
N LYS A 45 -7.65 -4.11 -20.20
CA LYS A 45 -7.22 -5.14 -21.17
C LYS A 45 -7.08 -6.52 -20.54
N ALA A 46 -6.51 -6.59 -19.34
CA ALA A 46 -6.31 -7.86 -18.63
C ALA A 46 -7.61 -8.40 -18.02
N HIS A 47 -8.52 -7.50 -17.64
CA HIS A 47 -9.73 -7.81 -16.88
C HIS A 47 -10.89 -6.90 -17.34
N GLY A 48 -11.43 -7.19 -18.53
CA GLY A 48 -12.46 -6.36 -19.18
C GLY A 48 -13.80 -6.27 -18.45
N ASP A 49 -14.03 -7.11 -17.44
CA ASP A 49 -15.20 -7.09 -16.56
C ASP A 49 -15.06 -6.14 -15.37
N LEU A 50 -13.89 -5.51 -15.18
CA LEU A 50 -13.64 -4.62 -14.04
C LEU A 50 -13.99 -3.17 -14.33
N ALA A 51 -14.82 -2.60 -13.44
CA ALA A 51 -15.01 -1.16 -13.36
C ALA A 51 -13.81 -0.52 -12.63
N VAL A 52 -12.99 0.25 -13.36
CA VAL A 52 -11.81 0.93 -12.80
C VAL A 52 -11.97 2.45 -12.85
N SER A 53 -11.73 3.11 -11.72
CA SER A 53 -11.56 4.57 -11.63
C SER A 53 -10.25 4.90 -10.93
N ILE A 54 -9.58 5.95 -11.41
CA ILE A 54 -8.33 6.46 -10.84
C ILE A 54 -8.61 7.84 -10.26
N HIS A 55 -8.12 8.10 -9.05
CA HIS A 55 -8.31 9.37 -8.37
C HIS A 55 -7.00 9.92 -7.84
N GLN A 56 -6.97 11.25 -7.72
CA GLN A 56 -5.84 12.03 -7.22
C GLN A 56 -6.37 13.07 -6.22
N GLY A 57 -6.02 12.97 -4.93
CA GLY A 57 -6.18 14.04 -3.92
C GLY A 57 -5.34 13.83 -2.64
N ASP A 58 -4.64 14.86 -2.14
CA ASP A 58 -3.52 14.78 -1.16
C ASP A 58 -3.89 14.06 0.15
N LEU A 59 -3.41 12.82 0.28
CA LEU A 59 -3.80 11.93 1.38
C LEU A 59 -3.26 12.37 2.75
N THR A 60 -2.43 13.41 2.82
CA THR A 60 -2.02 14.03 4.10
C THR A 60 -3.09 14.99 4.66
N THR A 61 -4.17 15.24 3.90
CA THR A 61 -5.26 16.14 4.26
C THR A 61 -6.57 15.40 4.44
N GLY A 62 -7.34 15.75 5.47
CA GLY A 62 -8.63 15.09 5.75
C GLY A 62 -9.63 15.28 4.61
N ALA A 63 -9.75 16.50 4.09
CA ALA A 63 -10.69 16.82 3.00
C ALA A 63 -10.43 16.00 1.72
N ALA A 64 -9.17 15.76 1.36
CA ALA A 64 -8.88 14.96 0.17
C ALA A 64 -9.15 13.47 0.40
N VAL A 65 -8.88 12.94 1.61
CA VAL A 65 -9.23 11.55 1.95
C VAL A 65 -10.75 11.37 1.99
N GLU A 66 -11.49 12.29 2.60
CA GLU A 66 -12.95 12.26 2.61
C GLU A 66 -13.52 12.26 1.19
N LYS A 67 -13.08 13.22 0.36
CA LYS A 67 -13.49 13.30 -1.05
C LYS A 67 -13.16 12.03 -1.82
N LEU A 68 -12.02 11.41 -1.55
CA LEU A 68 -11.61 10.15 -2.18
C LEU A 68 -12.60 9.02 -1.91
N PHE A 69 -13.03 8.88 -0.66
CA PHE A 69 -13.99 7.87 -0.24
C PHE A 69 -15.39 8.16 -0.80
N GLN A 70 -15.81 9.43 -0.80
CA GLN A 70 -17.07 9.87 -1.43
C GLN A 70 -17.08 9.57 -2.92
N ASP A 71 -16.04 9.94 -3.66
CA ASP A 71 -15.92 9.71 -5.10
C ASP A 71 -15.90 8.20 -5.42
N ALA A 72 -15.25 7.39 -4.58
CA ALA A 72 -15.22 5.93 -4.74
C ALA A 72 -16.61 5.30 -4.53
N VAL A 73 -17.31 5.69 -3.46
CA VAL A 73 -18.67 5.21 -3.17
C VAL A 73 -19.66 5.69 -4.23
N ALA A 74 -19.61 6.95 -4.63
CA ALA A 74 -20.48 7.49 -5.69
C ALA A 74 -20.30 6.75 -7.01
N LYS A 75 -19.06 6.34 -7.34
CA LYS A 75 -18.76 5.66 -8.60
C LYS A 75 -19.06 4.16 -8.58
N HIS A 76 -18.84 3.49 -7.45
CA HIS A 76 -18.87 2.02 -7.35
C HIS A 76 -19.93 1.48 -6.36
N GLY A 77 -20.74 2.35 -5.79
CA GLY A 77 -21.87 2.06 -4.91
C GLY A 77 -21.49 1.75 -3.46
N LYS A 78 -20.48 0.90 -3.23
CA LYS A 78 -20.03 0.49 -1.90
C LYS A 78 -18.52 0.25 -1.85
N LEU A 79 -17.97 0.13 -0.65
CA LEU A 79 -16.60 -0.31 -0.41
C LEU A 79 -16.61 -1.54 0.50
N ASP A 80 -16.14 -2.68 -0.03
CA ASP A 80 -15.98 -3.91 0.74
C ASP A 80 -14.54 -4.05 1.30
N ILE A 81 -13.56 -3.50 0.59
CA ILE A 81 -12.14 -3.67 0.91
C ILE A 81 -11.44 -2.31 0.81
N VAL A 82 -10.58 -1.99 1.78
CA VAL A 82 -9.66 -0.85 1.74
C VAL A 82 -8.25 -1.38 1.99
N VAL A 83 -7.32 -1.07 1.09
CA VAL A 83 -5.90 -1.39 1.20
C VAL A 83 -5.10 -0.10 1.20
N ASN A 84 -4.48 0.23 2.34
CA ASN A 84 -3.56 1.34 2.44
C ASN A 84 -2.13 0.88 2.14
N THR A 85 -1.51 1.42 1.09
CA THR A 85 -0.08 1.20 0.78
C THR A 85 0.69 2.51 0.74
N VAL A 86 0.13 3.60 1.29
CA VAL A 86 0.79 4.91 1.33
C VAL A 86 2.00 4.81 2.25
N GLY A 87 3.14 5.26 1.76
CA GLY A 87 4.36 5.34 2.54
C GLY A 87 5.44 6.09 1.80
N MET A 88 6.35 6.67 2.57
CA MET A 88 7.57 7.32 2.12
C MET A 88 8.75 6.79 2.93
N VAL A 89 9.89 6.67 2.25
CA VAL A 89 11.18 6.40 2.87
C VAL A 89 12.08 7.60 2.62
N LEU A 90 12.62 8.16 3.71
CA LEU A 90 13.64 9.20 3.65
C LEU A 90 15.01 8.56 3.88
N LYS A 91 15.89 8.67 2.88
CA LYS A 91 17.24 8.09 2.90
C LYS A 91 18.26 9.19 3.17
N LYS A 92 18.57 9.43 4.44
CA LYS A 92 19.50 10.47 4.87
C LYS A 92 20.08 10.13 6.24
N PRO A 93 21.34 10.48 6.56
CA PRO A 93 21.82 10.45 7.92
C PRO A 93 20.90 11.24 8.85
N ILE A 94 20.60 10.70 10.04
CA ILE A 94 19.63 11.32 10.97
C ILE A 94 19.99 12.76 11.33
N VAL A 95 21.28 13.07 11.43
CA VAL A 95 21.80 14.41 11.74
C VAL A 95 21.60 15.43 10.63
N GLU A 96 21.25 14.99 9.43
CA GLU A 96 20.98 15.88 8.30
C GLU A 96 19.47 16.04 8.04
N ILE A 97 18.60 15.23 8.66
CA ILE A 97 17.15 15.30 8.45
C ILE A 97 16.61 16.61 9.02
N SER A 98 15.96 17.43 8.20
CA SER A 98 15.31 18.66 8.67
C SER A 98 13.96 18.39 9.34
N GLU A 99 13.47 19.34 10.13
CA GLU A 99 12.12 19.29 10.70
C GLU A 99 11.04 19.19 9.62
N ASP A 100 11.16 19.94 8.51
CA ASP A 100 10.24 19.84 7.37
C ASP A 100 10.21 18.43 6.75
N GLU A 101 11.38 17.77 6.66
CA GLU A 101 11.49 16.41 6.15
C GLU A 101 10.85 15.40 7.11
N TYR A 102 11.01 15.62 8.42
CA TYR A 102 10.34 14.84 9.47
C TYR A 102 8.82 14.99 9.41
N ASP A 103 8.32 16.22 9.33
CA ASP A 103 6.89 16.51 9.26
C ASP A 103 6.26 15.90 8.02
N THR A 104 6.95 15.98 6.88
CA THR A 104 6.51 15.33 5.63
C THR A 104 6.42 13.82 5.80
N MET A 105 7.42 13.19 6.42
CA MET A 105 7.41 11.74 6.71
C MET A 105 6.24 11.36 7.61
N PHE A 106 5.98 12.10 8.69
CA PHE A 106 4.87 11.84 9.60
C PHE A 106 3.51 12.09 8.96
N ALA A 107 3.39 13.12 8.12
CA ALA A 107 2.18 13.39 7.36
C ALA A 107 1.83 12.25 6.41
N ILE A 108 2.83 11.69 5.71
CA ILE A 108 2.61 10.58 4.75
C ILE A 108 2.43 9.23 5.45
N ASN A 109 3.30 8.89 6.41
CA ASN A 109 3.34 7.54 6.97
C ASN A 109 2.33 7.33 8.10
N SER A 110 2.07 8.37 8.90
CA SER A 110 1.23 8.28 10.10
C SER A 110 -0.13 8.95 9.89
N LYS A 111 -0.14 10.24 9.53
CA LYS A 111 -1.39 11.00 9.41
C LYS A 111 -2.27 10.47 8.28
N ALA A 112 -1.71 10.19 7.10
CA ALA A 112 -2.48 9.62 6.00
C ALA A 112 -3.10 8.27 6.37
N ALA A 113 -2.34 7.39 7.05
CA ALA A 113 -2.86 6.12 7.53
C ALA A 113 -4.04 6.32 8.50
N PHE A 114 -3.89 7.22 9.48
CA PHE A 114 -4.97 7.56 10.41
C PHE A 114 -6.23 8.05 9.69
N LEU A 115 -6.10 8.98 8.74
CA LEU A 115 -7.23 9.52 7.97
C LEU A 115 -7.92 8.43 7.13
N ILE A 116 -7.13 7.61 6.43
CA ILE A 116 -7.66 6.51 5.61
C ILE A 116 -8.38 5.47 6.48
N LEU A 117 -7.82 5.10 7.63
CA LEU A 117 -8.45 4.16 8.56
C LEU A 117 -9.75 4.73 9.14
N THR A 118 -9.78 6.03 9.43
CA THR A 118 -10.97 6.72 9.92
C THR A 118 -12.10 6.70 8.89
N GLU A 119 -11.83 7.03 7.63
CA GLU A 119 -12.83 6.97 6.57
C GLU A 119 -13.23 5.52 6.24
N ALA A 120 -12.28 4.59 6.22
CA ALA A 120 -12.56 3.17 6.00
C ALA A 120 -13.50 2.61 7.07
N ALA A 121 -13.30 2.95 8.34
CA ALA A 121 -14.16 2.51 9.43
C ALA A 121 -15.61 3.04 9.31
N LYS A 122 -15.84 4.16 8.62
CA LYS A 122 -17.18 4.71 8.39
C LYS A 122 -17.94 4.01 7.27
N VAL A 123 -17.24 3.55 6.23
CA VAL A 123 -17.88 3.11 4.97
C VAL A 123 -17.82 1.61 4.73
N VAL A 124 -16.79 0.93 5.24
CA VAL A 124 -16.57 -0.50 5.00
C VAL A 124 -17.63 -1.27 5.78
N GLN A 125 -18.44 -2.04 5.04
CA GLN A 125 -19.55 -2.80 5.59
C GLN A 125 -19.08 -4.00 6.40
N ASP A 126 -19.97 -4.56 7.22
CA ASP A 126 -19.75 -5.81 7.93
C ASP A 126 -19.27 -6.93 6.99
N GLY A 127 -18.24 -7.67 7.42
CA GLY A 127 -17.57 -8.68 6.59
C GLY A 127 -16.60 -8.11 5.55
N GLY A 128 -16.41 -6.79 5.51
CA GLY A 128 -15.38 -6.12 4.73
C GLY A 128 -13.96 -6.28 5.30
N LYS A 129 -12.97 -5.67 4.64
CA LYS A 129 -11.56 -5.71 5.05
C LYS A 129 -10.89 -4.36 4.99
N ILE A 130 -10.13 -4.04 6.02
CA ILE A 130 -9.22 -2.90 6.05
C ILE A 130 -7.82 -3.44 6.27
N ILE A 131 -6.93 -3.22 5.32
CA ILE A 131 -5.55 -3.75 5.33
C ILE A 131 -4.62 -2.56 5.18
N THR A 132 -3.68 -2.40 6.11
CA THR A 132 -2.56 -1.47 5.92
C THR A 132 -1.30 -2.28 5.65
N ILE A 133 -0.68 -2.01 4.51
CA ILE A 133 0.64 -2.52 4.17
C ILE A 133 1.67 -1.55 4.74
N VAL A 134 2.29 -1.98 5.83
CA VAL A 134 3.46 -1.32 6.39
C VAL A 134 4.72 -2.08 6.00
N THR A 135 5.86 -1.46 6.21
CA THR A 135 7.16 -2.10 6.06
C THR A 135 7.57 -2.72 7.40
N ALA A 136 8.15 -3.92 7.34
CA ALA A 136 8.74 -4.55 8.52
C ALA A 136 9.98 -3.78 9.04
N LEU A 137 10.51 -2.80 8.27
CA LEU A 137 11.59 -1.86 8.61
C LEU A 137 12.81 -2.41 9.37
N LEU A 138 13.06 -3.72 9.38
CA LEU A 138 14.32 -4.24 9.94
C LEU A 138 15.56 -3.78 9.16
N ALA A 139 15.40 -3.36 7.90
CA ALA A 139 16.47 -2.69 7.15
C ALA A 139 16.89 -1.33 7.78
N ALA A 140 16.03 -0.66 8.56
CA ALA A 140 16.38 0.56 9.30
C ALA A 140 17.31 0.33 10.50
N PHE A 141 17.42 -0.92 10.95
CA PHE A 141 18.37 -1.32 11.99
C PHE A 141 19.66 -1.90 11.41
N THR A 142 19.84 -1.86 10.08
CA THR A 142 21.10 -2.21 9.45
C THR A 142 21.90 -0.94 9.18
N GLY A 143 23.24 -1.01 9.31
CA GLY A 143 24.15 0.11 9.04
C GLY A 143 24.08 0.68 7.60
N PHE A 144 23.24 0.09 6.75
CA PHE A 144 23.04 0.44 5.35
C PHE A 144 21.71 1.16 5.06
N TYR A 145 20.92 1.54 6.07
CA TYR A 145 19.64 2.25 5.82
C TYR A 145 19.75 3.51 4.93
N PRO A 146 20.83 4.32 5.00
CA PRO A 146 21.02 5.45 4.08
C PRO A 146 21.48 5.03 2.68
N GLN A 147 21.89 3.77 2.48
CA GLN A 147 22.68 3.31 1.34
C GLN A 147 22.15 1.97 0.83
N GLU A 148 21.32 1.99 -0.21
CA GLU A 148 21.07 0.80 -1.05
C GLU A 148 22.32 0.50 -1.91
N SER A 149 23.44 0.19 -1.26
CA SER A 149 24.63 -0.30 -1.95
C SER A 149 24.35 -1.70 -2.50
N LYS A 150 25.13 -2.13 -3.49
CA LYS A 150 24.99 -3.49 -4.03
C LYS A 150 25.24 -4.53 -2.95
N GLU A 151 26.18 -4.25 -2.05
CA GLU A 151 26.55 -5.10 -0.93
C GLU A 151 25.40 -5.21 0.09
N ALA A 152 24.74 -4.09 0.41
CA ALA A 152 23.56 -4.09 1.27
C ALA A 152 22.41 -4.91 0.66
N VAL A 153 22.18 -4.77 -0.64
CA VAL A 153 21.16 -5.54 -1.37
C VAL A 153 21.49 -7.03 -1.36
N GLU A 154 22.73 -7.42 -1.64
CA GLU A 154 23.15 -8.83 -1.60
C GLU A 154 23.07 -9.43 -0.19
N PHE A 155 23.44 -8.66 0.84
CA PHE A 155 23.26 -9.06 2.23
C PHE A 155 21.78 -9.28 2.57
N HIS A 156 20.89 -8.36 2.18
CA HIS A 156 19.46 -8.53 2.46
C HIS A 156 18.84 -9.70 1.71
N LYS A 157 19.31 -9.99 0.48
CA LYS A 157 18.91 -11.18 -0.26
C LYS A 157 19.31 -12.46 0.48
N SER A 158 20.54 -12.57 0.97
CA SER A 158 21.03 -13.78 1.64
C SER A 158 20.32 -14.08 2.97
N MET A 159 19.71 -13.06 3.58
CA MET A 159 18.92 -13.19 4.81
C MET A 159 17.45 -13.59 4.55
N ALA A 160 16.99 -13.55 3.30
CA ALA A 160 15.62 -13.87 2.92
C ALA A 160 15.54 -15.24 2.22
N MET A 161 14.36 -15.85 2.28
CA MET A 161 14.02 -17.07 1.54
C MET A 161 14.37 -16.91 0.05
N GLU A 162 14.86 -17.99 -0.56
CA GLU A 162 15.26 -18.04 -1.97
C GLU A 162 16.40 -17.09 -2.37
N ASN A 163 17.15 -16.52 -1.41
CA ASN A 163 18.26 -15.59 -1.67
C ASN A 163 17.85 -14.40 -2.56
N ARG A 164 16.63 -13.86 -2.34
CA ARG A 164 16.09 -12.76 -3.14
C ARG A 164 15.29 -11.79 -2.29
N LEU A 165 15.14 -10.57 -2.81
CA LEU A 165 14.21 -9.60 -2.23
C LEU A 165 12.77 -9.93 -2.62
N THR A 166 11.83 -9.46 -1.80
CA THR A 166 10.40 -9.58 -2.03
C THR A 166 9.99 -8.90 -3.33
N ASN A 167 9.11 -9.54 -4.08
CA ASN A 167 8.38 -8.99 -5.19
C ASN A 167 6.92 -8.78 -4.81
N VAL A 168 6.23 -7.88 -5.52
CA VAL A 168 4.77 -7.69 -5.38
C VAL A 168 4.00 -9.02 -5.54
N ALA A 169 4.55 -9.97 -6.31
CA ALA A 169 3.94 -11.28 -6.57
C ALA A 169 3.86 -12.17 -5.34
N ASP A 170 4.74 -11.93 -4.37
CA ASP A 170 4.76 -12.67 -3.11
C ASP A 170 3.72 -12.13 -2.13
N ILE A 171 3.42 -10.83 -2.20
CA ILE A 171 2.51 -10.14 -1.27
C ILE A 171 1.06 -10.21 -1.72
N ALA A 172 0.79 -10.07 -3.02
CA ALA A 172 -0.57 -10.04 -3.55
C ALA A 172 -1.41 -11.28 -3.14
N PRO A 173 -0.88 -12.53 -3.18
CA PRO A 173 -1.61 -13.71 -2.70
C PRO A 173 -1.97 -13.66 -1.21
N ILE A 174 -1.15 -13.01 -0.38
CA ILE A 174 -1.42 -12.86 1.06
C ILE A 174 -2.59 -11.91 1.27
N VAL A 175 -2.59 -10.75 0.61
CA VAL A 175 -3.71 -9.79 0.64
C VAL A 175 -5.00 -10.46 0.13
N THR A 176 -4.88 -11.25 -0.94
CA THR A 176 -5.99 -12.04 -1.49
C THR A 176 -6.57 -12.98 -0.44
N PHE A 177 -5.69 -13.74 0.22
CA PHE A 177 -6.08 -14.70 1.24
C PHE A 177 -6.83 -13.99 2.38
N LEU A 178 -6.31 -12.87 2.89
CA LEU A 178 -6.98 -12.07 3.91
C LEU A 178 -8.37 -11.57 3.48
N CYS A 179 -8.53 -11.23 2.20
CA CYS A 179 -9.80 -10.79 1.64
C CYS A 179 -10.79 -11.92 1.32
N THR A 180 -10.36 -13.18 1.30
CA THR A 180 -11.19 -14.30 0.82
C THR A 180 -11.40 -15.41 1.84
N SER A 181 -10.31 -15.92 2.41
CA SER A 181 -10.32 -17.10 3.29
C SER A 181 -9.81 -16.79 4.71
N GLY A 182 -9.14 -15.66 4.91
CA GLY A 182 -8.64 -15.19 6.21
C GLY A 182 -9.71 -14.51 7.07
N GLN A 183 -10.97 -14.94 7.01
CA GLN A 183 -12.07 -14.23 7.68
C GLN A 183 -11.91 -14.17 9.21
N TRP A 184 -11.27 -15.18 9.81
CA TRP A 184 -11.00 -15.24 11.25
C TRP A 184 -9.72 -14.50 11.68
N MET A 185 -9.01 -13.86 10.74
CA MET A 185 -7.79 -13.10 11.01
C MET A 185 -8.13 -11.61 11.04
N THR A 186 -8.27 -11.06 12.25
CA THR A 186 -8.51 -9.63 12.49
C THR A 186 -7.60 -9.11 13.59
N GLY A 187 -7.20 -7.83 13.52
CA GLY A 187 -6.30 -7.20 14.48
C GLY A 187 -4.88 -7.75 14.48
N GLN A 188 -4.43 -8.35 13.38
CA GLN A 188 -3.11 -8.99 13.27
C GLN A 188 -2.09 -8.13 12.53
N THR A 189 -0.83 -8.21 12.96
CA THR A 189 0.33 -7.80 12.17
C THR A 189 0.98 -9.05 11.59
N ILE A 190 0.97 -9.18 10.27
CA ILE A 190 1.50 -10.36 9.57
C ILE A 190 2.82 -10.01 8.90
N PHE A 191 3.87 -10.73 9.26
CA PHE A 191 5.20 -10.57 8.67
C PHE A 191 5.33 -11.44 7.40
N ALA A 192 5.25 -10.79 6.24
CA ALA A 192 5.47 -11.40 4.93
C ALA A 192 6.89 -11.09 4.41
N ASN A 193 7.91 -11.51 5.14
CA ASN A 193 9.31 -11.07 4.94
C ASN A 193 10.27 -12.18 4.52
N GLY A 194 9.76 -13.34 4.08
CA GLY A 194 10.61 -14.46 3.65
C GLY A 194 11.51 -15.01 4.75
N GLY A 195 11.11 -14.92 6.03
CA GLY A 195 11.92 -15.41 7.16
C GLY A 195 13.06 -14.48 7.57
N TYR A 196 13.11 -13.26 7.05
CA TYR A 196 14.16 -12.29 7.38
C TYR A 196 14.27 -12.00 8.89
N THR A 197 13.15 -12.09 9.62
CA THR A 197 13.07 -11.75 11.06
C THR A 197 12.97 -12.96 11.97
N THR A 198 13.05 -14.17 11.43
CA THR A 198 12.88 -15.41 12.20
C THR A 198 14.21 -16.02 12.62
N ARG A 199 15.28 -15.22 12.69
CA ARG A 199 16.59 -15.61 13.22
C ARG A 199 16.95 -14.76 14.43
#